data_AF-A0A3E2VV33-F1
#
_entry.id   AF-A0A3E2VV33-F1
#
_cell.length_a   1.000
_cell.length_b   1.000
_cell.length_c   1.000
_cell.angle_alpha   90.00
_cell.angle_beta   90.00
_cell.angle_gamma   90.00
#
_symmetry.space_group_name_H-M   'P 1'
#
loop_
_entity.id
_entity.type
_entity.pdbx_description
1 polymer ?
#
loop_
_entity_poly.entity_id
_entity_poly.type
_entity_poly.pdbx_seq_one_letter_code
_entity_poly.pdbx_strand_id
1 'polypeptide(L)'
;MYQETMYEIRQSCGIVARRKHSHSGILNSGADTMNVNDKIKLLRTTHQLSQESLAALLDVSRQSISKWEKGLSKPSSDNLARLAEIFSVTIQDLMNDSITLKRGYQTTHYFTDMLKKKIFLLPFCTFLIVFATMLLIGLLLRYQERPEFWIFNIMTISATACFCAAIMFISVILRFVYLDCKIRDIRPLWYVLISITLPGFIFYLLCRDEMSQKRKGRKADV
;
A
#
# COMPACT_ATOMS: atom_id res chain seq x y z
N MET A 1 16.70 -1.48 -34.42
CA MET A 1 18.08 -1.63 -33.89
C MET A 1 18.30 -1.24 -32.40
N TYR A 2 17.84 -0.11 -31.86
CA TYR A 2 17.87 0.13 -30.38
C TYR A 2 16.52 -0.14 -29.67
N GLN A 3 15.43 -0.37 -30.41
CA GLN A 3 14.12 -0.76 -29.86
C GLN A 3 13.86 -2.27 -29.85
N GLU A 4 14.65 -3.07 -30.58
CA GLU A 4 14.47 -4.54 -30.63
C GLU A 4 15.15 -5.26 -29.46
N THR A 5 16.23 -4.72 -28.90
CA THR A 5 16.96 -5.34 -27.77
C THR A 5 16.22 -5.25 -26.43
N MET A 6 15.28 -4.31 -26.27
CA MET A 6 14.49 -4.17 -25.03
C MET A 6 13.26 -5.07 -24.99
N TYR A 7 12.81 -5.59 -26.14
CA TYR A 7 11.65 -6.51 -26.19
C TYR A 7 12.06 -7.94 -25.80
N GLU A 8 13.29 -8.37 -26.12
CA GLU A 8 13.77 -9.72 -25.76
C GLU A 8 14.09 -9.90 -24.27
N ILE A 9 14.46 -8.82 -23.55
CA ILE A 9 14.67 -8.90 -22.09
C ILE A 9 13.35 -9.14 -21.34
N ARG A 10 12.20 -8.74 -21.93
CA ARG A 10 10.88 -8.93 -21.31
C ARG A 10 10.32 -10.36 -21.46
N GLN A 11 10.87 -11.18 -22.36
CA GLN A 11 10.41 -12.55 -22.59
C GLN A 11 11.20 -13.63 -21.83
N SER A 12 12.34 -13.31 -21.20
CA SER A 12 13.10 -14.27 -20.39
C SER A 12 12.57 -14.51 -18.97
N CYS A 13 11.47 -13.85 -18.56
CA CYS A 13 10.85 -14.00 -17.24
C CYS A 13 9.57 -14.87 -17.21
N GLY A 14 9.39 -15.73 -18.20
CA GLY A 14 8.25 -16.66 -18.29
C GLY A 14 8.64 -18.13 -18.03
N ILE A 15 8.18 -18.67 -16.89
CA ILE A 15 7.70 -20.05 -16.69
C ILE A 15 8.73 -21.21 -16.73
N VAL A 16 9.12 -21.73 -15.55
CA VAL A 16 9.33 -23.17 -15.23
C VAL A 16 9.19 -23.28 -13.68
N ALA A 17 8.38 -24.12 -13.01
CA ALA A 17 8.04 -25.51 -13.28
C ALA A 17 6.62 -25.87 -12.80
N ARG A 18 5.91 -26.59 -13.66
CA ARG A 18 4.73 -27.42 -13.37
C ARG A 18 5.22 -28.74 -12.73
N ARG A 19 4.58 -29.22 -11.66
CA ARG A 19 4.62 -30.66 -11.27
C ARG A 19 3.20 -31.15 -11.01
N LYS A 20 2.78 -32.17 -11.76
CA LYS A 20 1.45 -32.80 -11.76
C LYS A 20 1.39 -33.98 -10.78
N HIS A 21 0.25 -34.05 -10.07
CA HIS A 21 -0.57 -35.20 -9.61
C HIS A 21 0.05 -36.47 -8.98
N SER A 22 -0.50 -36.90 -7.83
CA SER A 22 -1.28 -38.15 -7.71
C SER A 22 -2.13 -38.21 -6.41
N HIS A 23 -3.12 -39.10 -6.42
CA HIS A 23 -4.38 -39.22 -5.66
C HIS A 23 -4.38 -39.45 -4.13
N SER A 24 -5.56 -39.13 -3.56
CA SER A 24 -6.30 -39.82 -2.47
C SER A 24 -6.25 -39.22 -1.06
N GLY A 25 -7.44 -38.99 -0.47
CA GLY A 25 -7.62 -38.93 0.99
C GLY A 25 -8.28 -37.66 1.54
N ILE A 26 -9.38 -37.84 2.24
CA ILE A 26 -10.28 -36.86 2.87
C ILE A 26 -9.63 -36.16 4.11
N LEU A 27 -10.02 -34.88 4.35
CA LEU A 27 -9.90 -34.00 5.55
C LEU A 27 -8.55 -33.32 5.90
N ASN A 28 -8.47 -31.99 5.73
CA ASN A 28 -8.61 -30.98 6.80
C ASN A 28 -8.02 -29.61 6.41
N SER A 29 -8.61 -28.55 6.95
CA SER A 29 -8.23 -27.14 6.82
C SER A 29 -6.72 -26.89 7.00
N GLY A 30 -6.01 -26.64 5.90
CA GLY A 30 -4.62 -26.17 5.91
C GLY A 30 -4.58 -24.71 5.47
N ALA A 31 -4.25 -23.81 6.38
CA ALA A 31 -3.76 -22.49 6.00
C ALA A 31 -2.52 -22.69 5.11
N ASP A 32 -2.38 -21.91 4.03
CA ASP A 32 -1.16 -21.86 3.23
C ASP A 32 0.02 -21.44 4.13
N THR A 33 0.71 -22.42 4.74
CA THR A 33 1.85 -22.19 5.62
C THR A 33 3.07 -21.83 4.77
N MET A 34 3.51 -20.57 4.86
CA MET A 34 4.70 -20.11 4.16
C MET A 34 5.95 -20.46 4.97
N ASN A 35 6.83 -21.28 4.39
CA ASN A 35 8.06 -21.73 5.03
C ASN A 35 9.12 -20.61 5.08
N VAL A 36 10.11 -20.75 5.97
CA VAL A 36 11.21 -19.79 6.18
C VAL A 36 11.97 -19.42 4.89
N ASN A 37 12.20 -20.39 4.00
CA ASN A 37 12.86 -20.16 2.71
C ASN A 37 12.07 -19.20 1.80
N ASP A 38 10.74 -19.37 1.75
CA ASP A 38 9.86 -18.54 0.95
C ASP A 38 9.74 -17.14 1.56
N LYS A 39 9.75 -17.05 2.88
CA LYS A 39 9.80 -15.81 3.65
C LYS A 39 11.07 -14.98 3.36
N ILE A 40 12.24 -15.61 3.36
CA ILE A 40 13.51 -14.93 3.04
C ILE A 40 13.47 -14.37 1.62
N LYS A 41 13.02 -15.18 0.66
CA LYS A 41 12.89 -14.76 -0.74
C LYS A 41 11.91 -13.60 -0.90
N LEU A 42 10.75 -13.68 -0.23
CA LEU A 42 9.72 -12.65 -0.25
C LEU A 42 10.23 -11.33 0.34
N LEU A 43 10.88 -11.37 1.50
CA LEU A 43 11.43 -10.18 2.15
C LEU A 43 12.52 -9.55 1.28
N ARG A 44 13.41 -10.36 0.70
CA ARG A 44 14.45 -9.88 -0.22
C ARG A 44 13.85 -9.15 -1.42
N THR A 45 12.86 -9.73 -2.09
CA THR A 45 12.23 -9.11 -3.27
C THR A 45 11.40 -7.88 -2.90
N THR A 46 10.74 -7.89 -1.73
CA THR A 46 10.00 -6.71 -1.21
C THR A 46 10.94 -5.54 -0.91
N HIS A 47 12.16 -5.84 -0.48
CA HIS A 47 13.22 -4.85 -0.27
C HIS A 47 14.03 -4.54 -1.55
N GLN A 48 13.64 -5.08 -2.71
CA GLN A 48 14.30 -4.87 -4.01
C GLN A 48 15.78 -5.26 -4.03
N LEU A 49 16.19 -6.18 -3.17
CA LEU A 49 17.58 -6.64 -3.07
C LEU A 49 17.83 -7.79 -4.04
N SER A 50 19.00 -7.80 -4.68
CA SER A 50 19.51 -8.99 -5.37
C SER A 50 20.04 -10.01 -4.35
N GLN A 51 20.23 -11.27 -4.76
CA GLN A 51 20.83 -12.28 -3.86
C GLN A 51 22.26 -11.87 -3.47
N GLU A 52 22.95 -11.22 -4.38
CA GLU A 52 24.30 -10.65 -4.24
C GLU A 52 24.30 -9.50 -3.22
N SER A 53 23.36 -8.57 -3.34
CA SER A 53 23.24 -7.44 -2.39
C SER A 53 22.90 -7.90 -0.98
N LEU A 54 21.98 -8.87 -0.84
CA LEU A 54 21.67 -9.45 0.47
C LEU A 54 22.86 -10.21 1.06
N ALA A 55 23.60 -10.93 0.22
CA ALA A 55 24.80 -11.64 0.63
C ALA A 55 25.88 -10.68 1.15
N ALA A 56 26.08 -9.54 0.50
CA ALA A 56 27.00 -8.50 0.95
C ALA A 56 26.58 -7.90 2.30
N LEU A 57 25.28 -7.61 2.50
CA LEU A 57 24.76 -7.09 3.77
C LEU A 57 24.92 -8.07 4.94
N LEU A 58 24.85 -9.37 4.64
CA LEU A 58 25.00 -10.45 5.62
C LEU A 58 26.44 -10.96 5.75
N ASP A 59 27.38 -10.41 4.99
CA ASP A 59 28.76 -10.93 4.92
C ASP A 59 28.81 -12.45 4.71
N VAL A 60 28.01 -12.93 3.76
CA VAL A 60 27.96 -14.35 3.35
C VAL A 60 28.12 -14.48 1.85
N SER A 61 28.36 -15.70 1.37
CA SER A 61 28.37 -15.95 -0.06
C SER A 61 26.97 -15.83 -0.66
N ARG A 62 26.87 -15.34 -1.91
CA ARG A 62 25.63 -15.40 -2.71
C ARG A 62 25.04 -16.81 -2.77
N GLN A 63 25.90 -17.83 -2.81
CA GLN A 63 25.48 -19.23 -2.83
C GLN A 63 24.73 -19.61 -1.55
N SER A 64 25.11 -19.07 -0.39
CA SER A 64 24.41 -19.27 0.88
C SER A 64 22.97 -18.77 0.79
N ILE A 65 22.76 -17.54 0.30
CA ILE A 65 21.42 -16.97 0.10
C ILE A 65 20.58 -17.84 -0.84
N SER A 66 21.15 -18.27 -1.97
CA SER A 66 20.47 -19.12 -2.94
C SER A 66 20.03 -20.46 -2.33
N LYS A 67 20.87 -21.07 -1.48
CA LYS A 67 20.54 -22.32 -0.79
C LYS A 67 19.44 -22.12 0.26
N TRP A 68 19.46 -21.02 1.01
CA TRP A 68 18.41 -20.69 1.97
C TRP A 68 17.06 -20.48 1.30
N GLU A 69 17.00 -19.72 0.20
CA GLU A 69 15.76 -19.47 -0.55
C GLU A 69 15.19 -20.73 -1.23
N LYS A 70 16.04 -21.71 -1.53
CA LYS A 70 15.64 -23.00 -2.10
C LYS A 70 15.33 -24.05 -1.03
N GLY A 71 15.48 -23.72 0.26
CA GLY A 71 15.33 -24.67 1.37
C GLY A 71 16.41 -25.77 1.41
N LEU A 72 17.53 -25.60 0.69
CA LEU A 72 18.64 -26.55 0.64
C LEU A 72 19.55 -26.47 1.87
N SER A 73 19.54 -25.33 2.56
CA SER A 73 20.19 -25.15 3.86
C SER A 73 19.41 -24.13 4.68
N LYS A 74 19.66 -24.06 5.98
CA LYS A 74 19.07 -23.07 6.88
C LYS A 74 20.11 -22.02 7.27
N PRO A 75 19.71 -20.74 7.45
CA PRO A 75 20.57 -19.73 8.05
C PRO A 75 20.92 -20.10 9.51
N SER A 76 22.11 -19.71 9.96
CA SER A 76 22.50 -19.81 11.38
C SER A 76 21.65 -18.87 12.25
N SER A 77 21.67 -19.05 13.57
CA SER A 77 21.00 -18.16 14.53
C SER A 77 21.46 -16.70 14.38
N ASP A 78 22.75 -16.48 14.18
CA ASP A 78 23.33 -15.16 13.93
C ASP A 78 22.81 -14.54 12.62
N ASN A 79 22.81 -15.32 11.53
CA ASN A 79 22.26 -14.86 10.25
C ASN A 79 20.75 -14.60 10.32
N LEU A 80 20.00 -15.37 11.11
CA LEU A 80 18.58 -15.12 11.36
C LEU A 80 18.35 -13.80 12.10
N ALA A 81 19.17 -13.49 13.11
CA ALA A 81 19.11 -12.22 13.83
C ALA A 81 19.41 -11.04 12.89
N ARG A 82 20.43 -11.17 12.05
CA ARG A 82 20.79 -10.13 11.07
C ARG A 82 19.75 -9.99 9.95
N LEU A 83 19.16 -11.09 9.48
CA LEU A 83 18.02 -11.06 8.54
C LEU A 83 16.83 -10.32 9.16
N ALA A 84 16.53 -10.60 10.43
CA ALA A 84 15.48 -9.92 11.18
C ALA A 84 15.73 -8.41 11.27
N GLU A 85 16.97 -7.99 11.52
CA GLU A 85 17.38 -6.59 11.53
C GLU A 85 17.26 -5.92 10.16
N ILE A 86 17.85 -6.52 9.11
CA ILE A 86 17.83 -6.01 7.72
C ILE A 86 16.39 -5.83 7.23
N PHE A 87 15.51 -6.77 7.54
CA PHE A 87 14.11 -6.73 7.12
C PHE A 87 13.18 -6.03 8.12
N SER A 88 13.71 -5.57 9.26
CA SER A 88 12.94 -4.94 10.34
C SER A 88 11.74 -5.80 10.81
N VAL A 89 11.97 -7.11 10.96
CA VAL A 89 11.00 -8.10 11.47
C VAL A 89 11.57 -8.78 12.71
N THR A 90 10.77 -9.55 13.44
CA THR A 90 11.31 -10.37 14.53
C THR A 90 11.82 -11.72 14.01
N ILE A 91 12.75 -12.35 14.73
CA ILE A 91 13.21 -13.73 14.42
C ILE A 91 12.02 -14.70 14.45
N GLN A 92 11.07 -14.48 15.37
CA GLN A 92 9.86 -15.28 15.47
C GLN A 92 8.98 -15.17 14.21
N ASP A 93 8.89 -13.98 13.59
CA ASP A 93 8.16 -13.78 12.34
C ASP A 93 8.80 -14.53 11.16
N LEU A 94 10.14 -14.59 11.13
CA LEU A 94 10.89 -15.38 10.15
C LEU A 94 10.68 -16.88 10.35
N MET A 95 10.61 -17.36 11.59
CA MET A 95 10.57 -18.79 11.91
C MET A 95 9.16 -19.40 11.97
N ASN A 96 8.12 -18.64 12.29
CA ASN A 96 6.82 -19.21 12.65
C ASN A 96 5.89 -19.34 11.44
N ASP A 97 5.57 -20.56 11.02
CA ASP A 97 4.76 -20.86 9.82
C ASP A 97 3.32 -20.29 9.88
N SER A 98 2.84 -19.98 11.09
CA SER A 98 1.52 -19.35 11.33
C SER A 98 1.52 -17.83 11.20
N ILE A 99 2.69 -17.19 11.17
CA ILE A 99 2.81 -15.74 11.05
C ILE A 99 2.97 -15.41 9.57
N THR A 100 1.88 -14.94 8.98
CA THR A 100 1.92 -14.22 7.71
C THR A 100 2.86 -13.03 7.94
N LEU A 101 4.05 -13.03 7.32
CA LEU A 101 4.91 -11.86 7.31
C LEU A 101 4.05 -10.70 6.81
N LYS A 102 3.67 -9.80 7.73
CA LYS A 102 2.91 -8.61 7.39
C LYS A 102 3.79 -7.82 6.45
N ARG A 103 3.50 -7.94 5.15
CA ARG A 103 4.10 -7.20 4.04
C ARG A 103 4.44 -5.79 4.52
N GLY A 104 5.71 -5.42 4.35
CA GLY A 104 6.34 -4.24 4.91
C GLY A 104 5.42 -3.04 5.02
N TYR A 105 5.41 -2.45 6.22
CA TYR A 105 4.83 -1.17 6.57
C TYR A 105 3.29 -1.06 6.44
N GLN A 106 2.67 -1.09 7.62
CA GLN A 106 1.24 -1.18 7.93
C GLN A 106 0.38 0.03 7.50
N THR A 107 0.71 0.74 6.40
CA THR A 107 -0.14 1.85 5.90
C THR A 107 -1.43 1.37 5.28
N THR A 108 -1.42 0.24 4.56
CA THR A 108 -2.65 -0.30 3.95
C THR A 108 -3.64 -0.66 5.05
N HIS A 109 -3.19 -1.21 6.18
CA HIS A 109 -4.07 -1.48 7.30
C HIS A 109 -4.59 -0.18 7.93
N TYR A 110 -3.79 0.87 8.11
CA TYR A 110 -4.31 2.15 8.63
C TYR A 110 -5.28 2.84 7.68
N PHE A 111 -4.96 2.93 6.38
CA PHE A 111 -5.85 3.52 5.37
C PHE A 111 -7.12 2.69 5.18
N THR A 112 -7.03 1.36 5.08
CA THR A 112 -8.22 0.50 4.98
C THR A 112 -9.00 0.46 6.30
N ASP A 113 -8.37 0.52 7.47
CA ASP A 113 -9.06 0.68 8.76
C ASP A 113 -9.76 2.04 8.84
N MET A 114 -9.14 3.10 8.32
CA MET A 114 -9.71 4.44 8.25
C MET A 114 -10.87 4.53 7.23
N LEU A 115 -10.77 3.85 6.07
CA LEU A 115 -11.85 3.73 5.09
C LEU A 115 -12.99 2.80 5.57
N LYS A 116 -12.65 1.71 6.27
CA LYS A 116 -13.62 0.73 6.79
C LYS A 116 -14.32 1.23 8.05
N LYS A 117 -13.74 2.17 8.78
CA LYS A 117 -14.43 2.89 9.84
C LYS A 117 -15.61 3.63 9.22
N LYS A 118 -16.79 3.04 9.37
CA LYS A 118 -18.09 3.58 8.94
C LYS A 118 -18.28 5.06 9.31
N ILE A 119 -17.59 5.54 10.34
CA ILE A 119 -17.61 6.92 10.82
C ILE A 119 -17.23 7.97 9.77
N PHE A 120 -16.42 7.63 8.77
CA PHE A 120 -16.03 8.57 7.71
C PHE A 120 -16.82 8.37 6.40
N LEU A 121 -17.13 7.12 6.07
CA LEU A 121 -17.89 6.80 4.86
C LEU A 121 -19.37 7.21 4.98
N LEU A 122 -19.97 7.00 6.15
CA LEU A 122 -21.38 7.30 6.41
C LEU A 122 -21.73 8.78 6.21
N PRO A 123 -21.04 9.78 6.82
CA PRO A 123 -21.39 11.19 6.63
C PRO A 123 -21.21 11.67 5.19
N PHE A 124 -20.22 11.12 4.47
CA PHE A 124 -19.99 11.46 3.06
C PHE A 124 -21.12 10.92 2.16
N CYS A 125 -21.53 9.66 2.37
CA CYS A 125 -22.66 9.09 1.64
C CYS A 125 -23.98 9.80 1.96
N THR A 126 -24.26 10.13 3.22
CA THR A 126 -25.46 10.90 3.58
C THR A 126 -25.44 12.29 2.95
N PHE A 127 -24.27 12.93 2.89
CA PHE A 127 -24.10 14.24 2.27
C PHE A 127 -24.40 14.21 0.76
N LEU A 128 -23.86 13.22 0.05
CA LEU A 128 -24.12 13.04 -1.39
C LEU A 128 -25.59 12.78 -1.69
N ILE A 129 -26.29 12.00 -0.85
CA ILE A 129 -27.72 11.74 -1.00
C ILE A 129 -28.54 13.02 -0.76
N VAL A 130 -28.22 13.80 0.28
CA VAL A 130 -28.88 15.10 0.54
C VAL A 130 -28.63 16.08 -0.60
N PHE A 131 -27.43 16.12 -1.16
CA PHE A 131 -27.12 16.95 -2.32
C PHE A 131 -27.93 16.54 -3.56
N ALA A 132 -27.99 15.24 -3.87
CA ALA A 132 -28.74 14.72 -5.01
C ALA A 132 -30.25 14.99 -4.89
N THR A 133 -30.80 14.83 -3.69
CA THR A 133 -32.23 15.11 -3.42
C THR A 133 -32.54 16.60 -3.49
N MET A 134 -31.66 17.48 -2.98
CA MET A 134 -31.81 18.94 -3.11
C MET A 134 -31.71 19.41 -4.56
N LEU A 135 -30.82 18.80 -5.35
CA LEU A 135 -30.70 19.06 -6.78
C LEU A 135 -31.98 18.64 -7.51
N LEU A 136 -32.52 17.45 -7.21
CA LEU A 136 -33.77 16.97 -7.76
C LEU A 136 -34.95 17.92 -7.43
N ILE A 137 -35.04 18.40 -6.19
CA ILE A 137 -36.05 19.38 -5.79
C ILE A 137 -35.91 20.68 -6.59
N GLY A 138 -34.69 21.18 -6.78
CA GLY A 138 -34.44 22.36 -7.62
C GLY A 138 -34.93 22.18 -9.06
N LEU A 139 -34.70 20.99 -9.65
CA LEU A 139 -35.19 20.65 -10.99
C LEU A 139 -36.72 20.56 -11.06
N LEU A 140 -37.36 19.97 -10.04
CA LEU A 140 -38.82 19.86 -9.96
C LEU A 140 -39.49 21.24 -9.82
N LEU A 141 -38.93 22.13 -9.02
CA LEU A 141 -39.45 23.49 -8.86
C LEU A 141 -39.34 24.30 -10.17
N ARG A 142 -38.26 24.08 -10.93
CA ARG A 142 -38.09 24.66 -12.26
C ARG A 142 -39.12 24.12 -13.25
N TYR A 143 -39.42 22.83 -13.20
CA TYR A 143 -40.46 22.22 -14.03
C TYR A 143 -41.86 22.77 -13.74
N GLN A 144 -42.16 23.09 -12.47
CA GLN A 144 -43.45 23.64 -12.05
C GLN A 144 -43.57 25.17 -12.23
N GLU A 145 -42.67 25.80 -13.01
CA GLU A 145 -42.61 27.25 -13.25
C GLU A 145 -42.73 28.09 -11.96
N ARG A 146 -42.07 27.63 -10.88
CA ARG A 146 -42.03 28.36 -9.61
C ARG A 146 -41.17 29.62 -9.75
N PRO A 147 -41.37 30.64 -8.87
CA PRO A 147 -40.60 31.86 -8.94
C PRO A 147 -39.10 31.57 -8.82
N GLU A 148 -38.31 32.17 -9.71
CA GLU A 148 -36.86 31.99 -9.80
C GLU A 148 -36.13 32.26 -8.46
N PHE A 149 -36.68 33.15 -7.64
CA PHE A 149 -36.16 33.44 -6.30
C PHE A 149 -36.00 32.19 -5.44
N TRP A 150 -37.00 31.30 -5.41
CA TRP A 150 -36.95 30.08 -4.59
C TRP A 150 -35.93 29.08 -5.13
N ILE A 151 -35.82 28.97 -6.46
CA ILE A 151 -34.88 28.09 -7.13
C ILE A 151 -33.45 28.53 -6.84
N PHE A 152 -33.15 29.83 -6.99
CA PHE A 152 -31.83 30.39 -6.71
C PHE A 152 -31.38 30.14 -5.27
N ASN A 153 -32.24 30.44 -4.29
CA ASN A 153 -31.90 30.24 -2.87
C ASN A 153 -31.57 28.77 -2.55
N ILE A 154 -32.33 27.81 -3.07
CA ILE A 154 -32.08 26.37 -2.85
C ILE A 154 -30.76 25.94 -3.51
N MET A 155 -30.46 26.42 -4.72
CA MET A 155 -29.20 26.14 -5.42
C MET A 155 -27.99 26.74 -4.67
N THR A 156 -28.11 27.96 -4.15
CA THR A 156 -27.03 28.58 -3.36
C THR A 156 -26.77 27.82 -2.07
N ILE A 157 -27.80 27.47 -1.30
CA ILE A 157 -27.65 26.74 -0.02
C ILE A 157 -27.00 25.37 -0.25
N SER A 158 -27.43 24.64 -1.27
CA SER A 158 -26.85 23.32 -1.60
C SER A 158 -25.40 23.42 -2.09
N ALA A 159 -25.07 24.43 -2.88
CA ALA A 159 -23.69 24.69 -3.32
C ALA A 159 -22.77 25.03 -2.13
N THR A 160 -23.21 25.89 -1.21
CA THR A 160 -22.45 26.24 0.00
C THR A 160 -22.25 25.02 0.89
N ALA A 161 -23.29 24.21 1.10
CA ALA A 161 -23.17 22.97 1.87
C ALA A 161 -22.15 21.99 1.24
N CYS A 162 -22.14 21.89 -0.10
CA CYS A 162 -21.19 21.05 -0.85
C CYS A 162 -19.75 21.51 -0.68
N PHE A 163 -19.53 22.82 -0.73
CA PHE A 163 -18.23 23.39 -0.50
C PHE A 163 -17.71 23.11 0.93
N CYS A 164 -18.56 23.26 1.94
CA CYS A 164 -18.22 22.93 3.33
C CYS A 164 -17.87 21.44 3.50
N ALA A 165 -18.64 20.54 2.90
CA ALA A 165 -18.36 19.11 2.95
C ALA A 165 -17.04 18.73 2.26
N ALA A 166 -16.75 19.35 1.11
CA ALA A 166 -15.48 19.16 0.40
C ALA A 166 -14.29 19.60 1.26
N ILE A 167 -14.38 20.75 1.96
CA ILE A 167 -13.34 21.20 2.90
C ILE A 167 -13.13 20.19 4.02
N MET A 168 -14.22 19.68 4.62
CA MET A 168 -14.11 18.66 5.67
C MET A 168 -13.42 17.39 5.15
N PHE A 169 -13.77 16.93 3.94
CA PHE A 169 -13.15 15.77 3.31
C PHE A 169 -11.65 15.98 3.04
N ILE A 170 -11.28 17.13 2.46
CA ILE A 170 -9.90 17.52 2.22
C ILE A 170 -9.12 17.57 3.54
N SER A 171 -9.69 18.14 4.61
CA SER A 171 -9.03 18.22 5.92
C SER A 171 -8.63 16.85 6.47
N VAL A 172 -9.44 15.82 6.23
CA VAL A 172 -9.15 14.45 6.63
C VAL A 172 -8.04 13.83 5.77
N ILE A 173 -8.06 14.06 4.45
CA ILE A 173 -6.98 13.62 3.55
C ILE A 173 -5.65 14.26 3.96
N LEU A 174 -5.64 15.57 4.19
CA LEU A 174 -4.43 16.29 4.60
C LEU A 174 -3.89 15.78 5.94
N ARG A 175 -4.78 15.52 6.91
CA ARG A 175 -4.40 14.90 8.20
C ARG A 175 -3.81 13.51 8.01
N PHE A 176 -4.39 12.71 7.12
CA PHE A 176 -3.86 11.39 6.76
C PHE A 176 -2.46 11.49 6.16
N VAL A 177 -2.26 12.33 5.15
CA VAL A 177 -0.96 12.52 4.49
C VAL A 177 0.08 13.05 5.47
N TYR A 178 -0.29 14.00 6.34
CA TYR A 178 0.59 14.53 7.38
C TYR A 178 1.05 13.43 8.34
N LEU A 179 0.12 12.61 8.82
CA LEU A 179 0.43 11.49 9.72
C LEU A 179 1.31 10.45 9.02
N ASP A 180 0.99 10.05 7.78
CA ASP A 180 1.78 9.09 7.02
C ASP A 180 3.21 9.61 6.77
N CYS A 181 3.37 10.90 6.43
CA CYS A 181 4.69 11.54 6.35
C CYS A 181 5.44 11.50 7.69
N LYS A 182 4.77 11.80 8.81
CA LYS A 182 5.39 11.79 10.14
C LYS A 182 5.87 10.40 10.54
N ILE A 183 5.06 9.35 10.31
CA ILE A 183 5.44 7.96 10.65
C ILE A 183 6.60 7.49 9.74
N ARG A 184 6.70 8.01 8.52
CA ARG A 184 7.80 7.69 7.57
C ARG A 184 9.04 8.55 7.77
N ASP A 185 9.06 9.46 8.75
CA ASP A 185 10.10 10.47 8.94
C ASP A 185 10.37 11.30 7.65
N ILE A 186 9.34 11.61 6.86
CA ILE A 186 9.44 12.44 5.65
C ILE A 186 9.02 13.87 6.00
N ARG A 187 9.63 14.89 5.37
CA ARG A 187 9.21 16.29 5.56
C ARG A 187 7.79 16.47 4.98
N PRO A 188 6.75 16.80 5.78
CA PRO A 188 5.36 16.69 5.34
C PRO A 188 4.89 17.84 4.44
N LEU A 189 5.44 19.05 4.58
CA LEU A 189 4.91 20.29 3.99
C LEU A 189 4.55 20.19 2.49
N TRP A 190 5.53 19.85 1.65
CA TRP A 190 5.33 19.80 0.20
C TRP A 190 4.32 18.74 -0.23
N TYR A 191 4.32 17.58 0.43
CA TYR A 191 3.43 16.46 0.08
C TYR A 191 1.99 16.71 0.51
N VAL A 192 1.79 17.35 1.68
CA VAL A 192 0.47 17.76 2.14
C VAL A 192 -0.14 18.77 1.16
N LEU A 193 0.64 19.76 0.68
CA LEU A 193 0.16 20.75 -0.29
C LEU A 193 -0.23 20.12 -1.64
N ILE A 194 0.60 19.25 -2.19
CA ILE A 194 0.31 18.61 -3.48
C ILE A 194 -0.92 17.69 -3.38
N SER A 195 -1.14 17.09 -2.21
CA SER A 195 -2.25 16.17 -1.94
C SER A 195 -3.62 16.83 -1.80
N ILE A 196 -3.71 18.16 -1.86
CA ILE A 196 -5.00 18.87 -1.95
C ILE A 196 -5.76 18.43 -3.22
N THR A 197 -5.03 18.13 -4.29
CA THR A 197 -5.60 17.64 -5.55
C THR A 197 -5.62 16.12 -5.60
N LEU A 198 -6.65 15.53 -6.22
CA LEU A 198 -6.73 14.08 -6.39
C LEU A 198 -5.50 13.50 -7.14
N PRO A 199 -5.02 14.10 -8.25
CA PRO A 199 -3.80 13.63 -8.91
C PRO A 199 -2.56 13.72 -8.01
N GLY A 200 -2.42 14.79 -7.23
CA GLY A 200 -1.29 14.96 -6.31
C GLY A 200 -1.34 13.98 -5.12
N PHE A 201 -2.54 13.65 -4.64
CA PHE A 201 -2.72 12.60 -3.62
C PHE A 201 -2.36 11.22 -4.18
N ILE A 202 -2.79 10.90 -5.41
CA ILE A 202 -2.40 9.66 -6.08
C ILE A 202 -0.89 9.60 -6.29
N PHE A 203 -0.28 10.69 -6.75
CA PHE A 203 1.17 10.80 -6.90
C PHE A 203 1.90 10.55 -5.57
N TYR A 204 1.43 11.16 -4.48
CA TYR A 204 1.96 10.90 -3.14
C TYR A 204 1.88 9.41 -2.78
N LEU A 205 0.73 8.77 -2.98
CA LEU A 205 0.54 7.35 -2.67
C LEU A 205 1.47 6.44 -3.48
N LEU A 206 1.77 6.79 -4.73
CA LEU A 206 2.68 6.03 -5.58
C LEU A 206 4.14 6.20 -5.15
N CYS A 207 4.56 7.42 -4.82
CA CYS A 207 5.97 7.71 -4.52
C CYS A 207 6.36 7.53 -3.05
N ARG A 208 5.41 7.42 -2.11
CA ARG A 208 5.71 7.44 -0.66
C ARG A 208 6.65 6.33 -0.18
N ASP A 209 6.62 5.16 -0.81
CA ASP A 209 7.42 4.01 -0.38
C ASP A 209 8.88 4.16 -0.83
N GLU A 210 9.10 4.58 -2.08
CA GLU A 210 10.44 4.91 -2.60
C GLU A 210 11.12 6.01 -1.77
N MET A 211 10.38 7.06 -1.42
CA MET A 211 10.90 8.19 -0.64
C MET A 211 11.33 7.79 0.77
N SER A 212 10.57 6.87 1.40
CA SER A 212 10.90 6.32 2.71
C SER A 212 12.21 5.54 2.67
N GLN A 213 12.39 4.68 1.65
CA GLN A 213 13.61 3.89 1.48
C GLN A 213 14.84 4.75 1.20
N LYS A 214 14.72 5.73 0.29
CA LYS A 214 15.81 6.66 -0.03
C LYS A 214 16.31 7.44 1.19
N ARG A 215 15.42 7.76 2.13
CA ARG A 215 15.78 8.47 3.36
C ARG A 215 16.45 7.57 4.40
N LYS A 216 16.02 6.31 4.51
CA LYS A 216 16.70 5.31 5.36
C LYS A 216 18.11 5.02 4.89
N GLY A 217 18.31 4.85 3.57
CA GLY A 217 19.64 4.66 2.98
C GLY A 217 20.60 5.80 3.31
N ARG A 218 20.15 7.06 3.18
CA ARG A 218 20.98 8.23 3.52
C ARG A 218 21.39 8.31 5.00
N LYS A 219 20.62 7.72 5.93
CA LYS A 219 21.00 7.67 7.36
C LYS A 219 21.99 6.56 7.68
N ALA A 220 22.13 5.55 6.82
CA ALA A 220 23.09 4.47 7.01
C ALA A 220 24.51 4.86 6.55
N ASP A 221 24.61 5.85 5.64
CA ASP A 221 25.87 6.34 5.09
C ASP A 221 26.51 7.50 5.89
N VAL A 222 25.89 7.95 6.99
CA VAL A 222 26.33 9.08 7.84
C VAL A 222 26.60 8.58 9.25
#